data_AF-A0A1Z5KTP4-F1
#
_entry.id   AF-A0A1Z5KTP4-F1
#
_cell.length_a   1.000
_cell.length_b   1.000
_cell.length_c   1.000
_cell.angle_alpha   90.00
_cell.angle_beta   90.00
_cell.angle_gamma   90.00
#
_symmetry.space_group_name_H-M   'P 1'
#
loop_
_entity.id
_entity.type
_entity.pdbx_description
1 polymer ?
#
loop_
_entity_poly.entity_id
_entity_poly.type
_entity_poly.pdbx_seq_one_letter_code
_entity_poly.pdbx_strand_id
1 'polypeptide(L)'
;MNRLLCLVCLGVLIVVAIAIGIVVWTGATQPVEFLVQQDPPGRNDTLLWPAASSGSNNGLYLIIENALDDSWTPYLEQWVSRWDAGYGSVDPLALSIQRVAVDSECTPSEGRIKVCNGNYGQTDWRGINVALTNGQYMVNSVAMLNDYWLHEEDQKQYTMCHELGHGFGLAHTDEIYTNINTGECMDYTNRPGRNLDPGAFNFDLLQSIYGFAGRNGSVENVLNNNLRTIAPTNTQWTTEQSFQGETEYQDRFLRRRVSDGATIPASIREKYNQAIHQINSMTCTHCLIDLTDGYRMEVHRLLAF
;
A
#
# COMPACT_ATOMS: atom_id res chain seq x y z
N MET A 1 71.35 -16.71 6.30
CA MET A 1 70.03 -17.03 6.89
C MET A 1 69.03 -15.87 6.89
N ASN A 2 69.43 -14.59 6.89
CA ASN A 2 68.46 -13.48 7.05
C ASN A 2 67.69 -13.01 5.81
N ARG A 3 68.08 -13.40 4.59
CA ARG A 3 67.33 -13.00 3.37
C ARG A 3 66.17 -13.92 3.04
N LEU A 4 66.24 -15.19 3.44
CA LEU A 4 65.20 -16.18 3.18
C LEU A 4 63.99 -15.97 4.11
N LEU A 5 64.22 -15.62 5.38
CA LEU A 5 63.15 -15.31 6.34
C LEU A 5 62.33 -14.09 5.91
N CYS A 6 62.98 -13.06 5.36
CA CYS A 6 62.32 -11.81 4.97
C CYS A 6 61.39 -11.99 3.75
N LEU A 7 61.77 -12.85 2.80
CA LEU A 7 60.95 -13.17 1.62
C LEU A 7 59.73 -14.01 2.00
N VAL A 8 59.87 -14.92 2.96
CA VAL A 8 58.74 -15.73 3.47
C VAL A 8 57.74 -14.85 4.21
N CYS A 9 58.19 -13.91 5.05
CA CYS A 9 57.30 -12.98 5.75
C CYS A 9 56.55 -12.05 4.79
N LEU A 10 57.22 -11.54 3.74
CA LEU A 10 56.57 -10.69 2.74
C LEU A 10 55.54 -11.47 1.91
N GLY A 11 55.86 -12.72 1.55
CA GLY A 11 54.94 -13.61 0.83
C GLY A 11 53.68 -13.94 1.63
N VAL A 12 53.81 -14.22 2.93
CA VAL A 12 52.67 -14.51 3.81
C VAL A 12 51.79 -13.27 3.99
N LEU A 13 52.37 -12.08 4.13
CA LEU A 13 51.59 -10.83 4.24
C LEU A 13 50.80 -10.51 2.97
N ILE A 14 51.37 -10.77 1.79
CA ILE A 14 50.68 -10.57 0.51
C ILE A 14 49.54 -11.59 0.35
N VAL A 15 49.76 -12.86 0.70
CA VAL A 15 48.70 -13.89 0.61
C VAL A 15 47.56 -13.60 1.60
N VAL A 16 47.86 -13.12 2.81
CA VAL A 16 46.84 -12.72 3.79
C VAL A 16 46.10 -11.45 3.34
N ALA A 17 46.79 -10.46 2.77
CA ALA A 17 46.14 -9.26 2.23
C ALA A 17 45.24 -9.57 1.01
N ILE A 18 45.67 -10.49 0.14
CA ILE A 18 44.85 -10.98 -0.98
C ILE A 18 43.67 -11.79 -0.46
N ALA A 19 43.86 -12.66 0.54
CA ALA A 19 42.76 -13.44 1.13
C ALA A 19 41.74 -12.55 1.85
N ILE A 20 42.17 -11.53 2.59
CA ILE A 20 41.27 -10.55 3.24
C ILE A 20 40.60 -9.68 2.17
N GLY A 21 41.32 -9.24 1.14
CA GLY A 21 40.75 -8.51 0.01
C GLY A 21 39.70 -9.31 -0.76
N ILE A 22 39.92 -10.62 -0.92
CA ILE A 22 38.93 -11.54 -1.52
C ILE A 22 37.73 -11.73 -0.58
N VAL A 23 37.93 -11.91 0.73
CA VAL A 23 36.82 -12.06 1.70
C VAL A 23 35.97 -10.78 1.83
N VAL A 24 36.58 -9.60 1.71
CA VAL A 24 35.86 -8.32 1.70
C VAL A 24 35.13 -8.08 0.37
N TRP A 25 35.56 -8.70 -0.72
CA TRP A 25 34.95 -8.54 -2.05
C TRP A 25 33.99 -9.68 -2.44
N THR A 26 33.99 -10.81 -1.73
CA THR A 26 32.95 -11.85 -1.84
C THR A 26 31.77 -11.62 -0.92
N GLY A 27 31.57 -10.37 -0.45
CA GLY A 27 30.26 -9.90 -0.01
C GLY A 27 29.31 -9.94 -1.20
N ALA A 28 28.84 -11.13 -1.54
CA ALA A 28 27.84 -11.39 -2.54
C ALA A 28 26.55 -10.71 -2.07
N THR A 29 26.43 -9.42 -2.33
CA THR A 29 25.14 -8.80 -2.59
C THR A 29 24.63 -9.53 -3.82
N GLN A 30 23.78 -10.53 -3.59
CA GLN A 30 22.93 -11.07 -4.65
C GLN A 30 22.31 -9.85 -5.34
N PRO A 31 22.49 -9.64 -6.66
CA PRO A 31 21.67 -8.66 -7.33
C PRO A 31 20.23 -9.09 -7.07
N VAL A 32 19.45 -8.19 -6.49
CA VAL A 32 18.02 -8.34 -6.29
C VAL A 32 17.42 -8.41 -7.68
N GLU A 33 17.42 -9.60 -8.28
CA GLU A 33 16.76 -9.91 -9.56
C GLU A 33 15.23 -10.02 -9.38
N PHE A 34 14.73 -9.25 -8.42
CA PHE A 34 13.42 -9.37 -7.80
C PHE A 34 12.52 -8.16 -8.02
N LEU A 35 13.09 -7.09 -8.59
CA LEU A 35 12.34 -5.88 -8.89
C LEU A 35 11.91 -5.93 -10.35
N VAL A 36 10.72 -6.47 -10.60
CA VAL A 36 10.03 -6.14 -11.84
C VAL A 36 9.56 -4.69 -11.68
N GLN A 37 10.39 -3.75 -12.14
CA GLN A 37 10.02 -2.35 -12.24
C GLN A 37 8.95 -2.22 -13.34
N GLN A 38 7.68 -2.24 -12.95
CA GLN A 38 6.57 -1.89 -13.84
C GLN A 38 5.88 -0.67 -13.24
N ASP A 39 6.12 0.49 -13.85
CA ASP A 39 5.25 1.64 -13.63
C ASP A 39 5.03 2.33 -14.99
N PRO A 40 4.12 1.83 -15.84
CA PRO A 40 3.37 2.72 -16.70
C PRO A 40 2.35 3.47 -15.84
N PRO A 41 2.19 4.81 -16.02
CA PRO A 41 1.19 5.57 -15.30
C PRO A 41 -0.19 4.93 -15.47
N GLY A 42 -0.89 4.69 -14.37
CA GLY A 42 -2.27 4.20 -14.39
C GLY A 42 -2.45 2.67 -14.44
N ARG A 43 -1.67 1.89 -13.68
CA ARG A 43 -2.18 0.56 -13.29
C ARG A 43 -3.31 0.73 -12.27
N ASN A 44 -4.54 0.72 -12.78
CA ASN A 44 -5.82 0.64 -12.06
C ASN A 44 -6.02 -0.67 -11.27
N ASP A 45 -4.95 -1.38 -10.90
CA ASP A 45 -5.03 -2.68 -10.25
C ASP A 45 -5.44 -2.47 -8.78
N THR A 46 -6.74 -2.31 -8.56
CA THR A 46 -7.33 -2.17 -7.22
C THR A 46 -7.20 -3.49 -6.48
N LEU A 47 -6.66 -3.46 -5.26
CA LEU A 47 -6.51 -4.65 -4.42
C LEU A 47 -7.81 -4.96 -3.69
N LEU A 48 -8.11 -6.24 -3.53
CA LEU A 48 -9.38 -6.68 -2.95
C LEU A 48 -9.17 -7.30 -1.59
N TRP A 49 -9.82 -6.82 -0.55
CA TRP A 49 -9.98 -7.65 0.65
C TRP A 49 -10.90 -8.83 0.38
N PRO A 50 -10.62 -10.03 0.91
CA PRO A 50 -11.56 -11.15 0.81
C PRO A 50 -12.88 -10.76 1.49
N ALA A 51 -14.00 -10.93 0.79
CA ALA A 51 -15.31 -10.52 1.26
C ALA A 51 -15.62 -11.12 2.64
N ALA A 52 -16.10 -10.28 3.56
CA ALA A 52 -16.47 -10.70 4.90
C ALA A 52 -17.51 -11.84 4.85
N SER A 53 -17.10 -12.99 5.34
CA SER A 53 -17.96 -14.13 5.63
C SER A 53 -19.10 -13.72 6.56
N SER A 54 -20.32 -13.71 6.00
CA SER A 54 -21.62 -13.80 6.70
C SER A 54 -22.04 -12.64 7.63
N GLY A 55 -23.17 -12.00 7.29
CA GLY A 55 -24.15 -11.64 8.33
C GLY A 55 -24.87 -10.29 8.19
N SER A 56 -24.25 -9.26 7.63
CA SER A 56 -24.89 -7.93 7.58
C SER A 56 -24.47 -7.11 6.35
N ASN A 57 -25.30 -7.19 5.31
CA ASN A 57 -25.48 -6.24 4.21
C ASN A 57 -24.26 -5.39 3.80
N ASN A 58 -23.41 -6.05 2.99
CA ASN A 58 -22.86 -5.63 1.69
C ASN A 58 -21.73 -4.58 1.58
N GLY A 59 -21.00 -4.22 2.61
CA GLY A 59 -19.77 -3.39 2.50
C GLY A 59 -18.51 -4.09 3.03
N LEU A 60 -17.34 -3.50 2.84
CA LEU A 60 -16.09 -4.02 3.41
C LEU A 60 -15.97 -3.65 4.88
N TYR A 61 -16.00 -4.66 5.75
CA TYR A 61 -15.66 -4.49 7.16
C TYR A 61 -14.16 -4.70 7.41
N LEU A 62 -13.51 -3.74 8.08
CA LEU A 62 -12.11 -3.85 8.46
C LEU A 62 -11.83 -3.35 9.88
N ILE A 63 -10.81 -3.95 10.49
CA ILE A 63 -10.21 -3.45 11.71
C ILE A 63 -8.89 -2.76 11.36
N ILE A 64 -8.77 -1.51 11.83
CA ILE A 64 -7.58 -0.69 11.69
C ILE A 64 -6.87 -0.68 13.04
N GLU A 65 -5.71 -1.31 13.11
CA GLU A 65 -4.87 -1.32 14.29
C GLU A 65 -4.12 0.01 14.41
N ASN A 66 -4.42 0.75 15.48
CA ASN A 66 -3.73 1.97 15.83
C ASN A 66 -2.48 1.62 16.65
N ALA A 67 -1.34 1.52 15.97
CA ALA A 67 0.00 1.34 16.55
C ALA A 67 0.83 2.64 16.56
N LEU A 68 0.17 3.78 16.36
CA LEU A 68 0.77 5.11 16.37
C LEU A 68 1.14 5.54 17.78
N ASP A 69 2.03 6.51 17.94
CA ASP A 69 2.10 7.24 19.20
C ASP A 69 0.84 8.13 19.42
N ASP A 70 0.76 8.75 20.60
CA ASP A 70 -0.41 9.55 20.98
C ASP A 70 -0.54 10.84 20.15
N SER A 71 0.54 11.33 19.54
CA SER A 71 0.50 12.56 18.73
C SER A 71 -0.24 12.38 17.41
N TRP A 72 -0.27 11.14 16.90
CA TRP A 72 -0.90 10.79 15.62
C TRP A 72 -2.31 10.23 15.76
N THR A 73 -2.68 9.76 16.94
CA THR A 73 -4.00 9.12 17.18
C THR A 73 -5.19 10.00 16.74
N PRO A 74 -5.23 11.32 17.01
CA PRO A 74 -6.33 12.18 16.56
C PRO A 74 -6.50 12.21 15.03
N TYR A 75 -5.40 12.14 14.28
CA TYR A 75 -5.43 12.09 12.81
C TYR A 75 -5.97 10.75 12.31
N LEU A 76 -5.58 9.64 12.94
CA LEU A 76 -6.13 8.35 12.55
C LEU A 76 -7.64 8.33 12.78
N GLU A 77 -8.10 8.71 13.97
CA GLU A 77 -9.52 8.72 14.32
C GLU A 77 -10.33 9.60 13.37
N GLN A 78 -9.84 10.80 13.06
CA GLN A 78 -10.53 11.71 12.16
C GLN A 78 -10.60 11.16 10.72
N TRP A 79 -9.54 10.57 10.18
CA TRP A 79 -9.53 10.11 8.79
C TRP A 79 -10.21 8.76 8.60
N VAL A 80 -10.12 7.86 9.60
CA VAL A 80 -10.97 6.66 9.63
C VAL A 80 -12.43 7.05 9.67
N SER A 81 -12.83 8.03 10.51
CA SER A 81 -14.20 8.51 10.54
C SER A 81 -14.65 9.13 9.21
N ARG A 82 -13.76 9.81 8.46
CA ARG A 82 -14.10 10.37 7.14
C ARG A 82 -14.29 9.29 6.08
N TRP A 83 -13.42 8.29 6.05
CA TRP A 83 -13.57 7.13 5.16
C TRP A 83 -14.81 6.29 5.50
N ASP A 84 -15.14 6.14 6.79
CA ASP A 84 -16.32 5.40 7.25
C ASP A 84 -17.64 6.15 7.04
N ALA A 85 -17.61 7.48 6.88
CA ALA A 85 -18.82 8.28 6.69
C ALA A 85 -19.42 8.15 5.29
N GLY A 86 -18.64 7.71 4.30
CA GLY A 86 -19.05 7.65 2.90
C GLY A 86 -19.22 9.03 2.26
N TYR A 87 -19.91 9.06 1.11
CA TYR A 87 -20.26 10.26 0.35
C TYR A 87 -21.70 10.21 -0.16
N GLY A 88 -22.55 11.11 0.34
CA GLY A 88 -23.98 11.15 -0.04
C GLY A 88 -24.72 9.88 0.38
N SER A 89 -25.08 9.04 -0.60
CA SER A 89 -25.69 7.71 -0.36
C SER A 89 -24.72 6.54 -0.54
N VAL A 90 -23.47 6.83 -0.89
CA VAL A 90 -22.40 5.85 -1.12
C VAL A 90 -21.68 5.62 0.20
N ASP A 91 -21.69 4.38 0.68
CA ASP A 91 -21.07 3.99 1.95
C ASP A 91 -20.52 2.56 1.79
N PRO A 92 -19.28 2.40 1.33
CA PRO A 92 -18.73 1.09 0.97
C PRO A 92 -17.92 0.43 2.09
N LEU A 93 -17.61 1.15 3.17
CA LEU A 93 -16.72 0.72 4.24
C LEU A 93 -17.47 0.64 5.57
N ALA A 94 -17.04 -0.27 6.44
CA ALA A 94 -17.42 -0.33 7.83
C ALA A 94 -16.15 -0.52 8.66
N LEU A 95 -15.66 0.55 9.26
CA LEU A 95 -14.32 0.61 9.87
C LEU A 95 -14.42 0.61 11.39
N SER A 96 -13.45 -0.04 12.02
CA SER A 96 -13.28 0.03 13.47
C SER A 96 -11.81 0.19 13.84
N ILE A 97 -11.52 1.01 14.85
CA ILE A 97 -10.16 1.22 15.34
C ILE A 97 -9.91 0.30 16.53
N GLN A 98 -8.77 -0.39 16.52
CA GLN A 98 -8.27 -1.15 17.65
C GLN A 98 -6.92 -0.59 18.08
N ARG A 99 -6.86 0.04 19.27
CA ARG A 99 -5.58 0.48 19.86
C ARG A 99 -4.73 -0.74 20.22
N VAL A 100 -3.47 -0.73 19.77
CA VAL A 100 -2.45 -1.73 20.13
C VAL A 100 -1.23 -1.01 20.73
N ALA A 101 -0.20 -1.76 21.11
CA ALA A 101 1.06 -1.15 21.54
C ALA A 101 1.68 -0.33 20.39
N VAL A 102 2.33 0.78 20.73
CA VAL A 102 3.10 1.57 19.76
C VAL A 102 4.15 0.68 19.10
N ASP A 103 4.18 0.65 17.77
CA ASP A 103 5.03 -0.24 16.98
C ASP A 103 5.57 0.51 15.76
N SER A 104 6.74 1.12 15.89
CA SER A 104 7.42 1.83 14.80
C SER A 104 7.97 0.89 13.72
N GLU A 105 8.04 -0.41 13.96
CA GLU A 105 8.42 -1.39 12.93
C GLU A 105 7.21 -1.81 12.08
N CYS A 106 6.00 -1.38 12.46
CA CYS A 106 4.76 -1.67 11.74
C CYS A 106 4.54 -3.16 11.46
N THR A 107 4.69 -4.02 12.46
CA THR A 107 4.64 -5.47 12.27
C THR A 107 3.27 -5.90 11.71
N PRO A 108 3.18 -6.49 10.50
CA PRO A 108 1.90 -6.76 9.85
C PRO A 108 1.01 -7.73 10.63
N SER A 109 -0.32 -7.56 10.50
CA SER A 109 -1.32 -8.43 11.14
C SER A 109 -2.34 -8.92 10.12
N GLU A 110 -2.51 -10.25 10.03
CA GLU A 110 -3.41 -10.90 9.07
C GLU A 110 -4.85 -10.40 9.23
N GLY A 111 -5.50 -10.07 8.10
CA GLY A 111 -6.88 -9.58 8.03
C GLY A 111 -7.08 -8.14 8.50
N ARG A 112 -6.01 -7.37 8.69
CA ARG A 112 -6.06 -6.03 9.29
C ARG A 112 -5.23 -5.03 8.52
N ILE A 113 -5.60 -3.77 8.64
CA ILE A 113 -4.73 -2.64 8.33
C ILE A 113 -4.04 -2.26 9.64
N LYS A 114 -2.72 -2.12 9.65
CA LYS A 114 -2.00 -1.53 10.79
C LYS A 114 -1.42 -0.19 10.41
N VAL A 115 -1.63 0.83 11.23
CA VAL A 115 -1.08 2.17 11.03
C VAL A 115 -0.09 2.48 12.13
N CYS A 116 1.09 2.94 11.77
CA CYS A 116 2.17 3.26 12.69
C CYS A 116 2.94 4.50 12.23
N ASN A 117 3.71 5.10 13.13
CA ASN A 117 4.60 6.19 12.84
C ASN A 117 5.97 5.94 13.47
N GLY A 118 6.96 6.60 12.89
CA GLY A 118 8.31 6.60 13.43
C GLY A 118 9.18 7.58 12.65
N ASN A 119 10.34 7.90 13.21
CA ASN A 119 11.38 8.62 12.49
C ASN A 119 12.21 7.61 11.69
N TYR A 120 11.86 7.43 10.42
CA TYR A 120 12.58 6.53 9.50
C TYR A 120 13.78 7.21 8.82
N GLY A 121 14.10 8.43 9.23
CA GLY A 121 15.16 9.25 8.66
C GLY A 121 14.77 9.88 7.31
N GLN A 122 15.79 10.42 6.63
CA GLN A 122 15.67 11.10 5.35
C GLN A 122 15.47 10.11 4.19
N THR A 123 14.36 9.38 4.19
CA THR A 123 13.94 8.54 3.05
C THR A 123 13.44 9.42 1.90
N ASP A 124 13.25 8.86 0.72
CA ASP A 124 12.58 9.50 -0.42
C ASP A 124 11.04 9.45 -0.34
N TRP A 125 10.47 9.06 0.80
CA TRP A 125 9.03 8.93 1.02
C TRP A 125 8.61 9.54 2.35
N ARG A 126 7.44 10.17 2.39
CA ARG A 126 6.82 10.73 3.61
C ARG A 126 5.77 9.80 4.20
N GLY A 127 5.05 9.08 3.36
CA GLY A 127 4.17 7.98 3.72
C GLY A 127 4.42 6.76 2.83
N ILE A 128 4.08 5.58 3.34
CA ILE A 128 4.14 4.35 2.57
C ILE A 128 3.08 3.36 3.03
N ASN A 129 2.42 2.72 2.07
CA ASN A 129 1.58 1.56 2.30
C ASN A 129 2.23 0.31 1.74
N VAL A 130 2.18 -0.78 2.50
CA VAL A 130 2.69 -2.08 2.07
C VAL A 130 1.60 -3.12 2.30
N ALA A 131 1.20 -3.81 1.24
CA ALA A 131 0.21 -4.88 1.30
C ALA A 131 0.85 -6.23 0.99
N LEU A 132 0.48 -7.26 1.74
CA LEU A 132 0.69 -8.64 1.33
C LEU A 132 -0.56 -9.13 0.60
N THR A 133 -0.42 -9.65 -0.60
CA THR A 133 -1.51 -10.23 -1.39
C THR A 133 -1.29 -11.72 -1.62
N ASN A 134 -2.37 -12.45 -1.86
CA ASN A 134 -2.37 -13.80 -2.42
C ASN A 134 -3.32 -13.81 -3.63
N GLY A 135 -2.75 -13.91 -4.83
CA GLY A 135 -3.49 -13.69 -6.07
C GLY A 135 -3.88 -12.22 -6.21
N GLN A 136 -5.18 -11.94 -6.14
CA GLN A 136 -5.73 -10.57 -6.19
C GLN A 136 -6.21 -10.09 -4.81
N TYR A 137 -6.09 -10.94 -3.78
CA TYR A 137 -6.69 -10.66 -2.47
C TYR A 137 -5.64 -10.20 -1.48
N MET A 138 -5.92 -9.11 -0.78
CA MET A 138 -5.15 -8.62 0.35
C MET A 138 -5.25 -9.61 1.51
N VAL A 139 -4.11 -9.87 2.12
CA VAL A 139 -3.96 -10.69 3.32
C VAL A 139 -3.75 -9.77 4.53
N ASN A 140 -2.99 -8.70 4.37
CA ASN A 140 -2.83 -7.62 5.33
C ASN A 140 -2.42 -6.32 4.60
N SER A 141 -2.43 -5.20 5.31
CA SER A 141 -1.80 -3.95 4.85
C SER A 141 -1.20 -3.21 6.05
N VAL A 142 -0.09 -2.52 5.83
CA VAL A 142 0.52 -1.61 6.80
C VAL A 142 0.71 -0.24 6.19
N ALA A 143 0.42 0.80 6.97
CA ALA A 143 0.65 2.21 6.62
C ALA A 143 1.66 2.80 7.60
N MET A 144 2.82 3.21 7.09
CA MET A 144 3.91 3.80 7.86
C MET A 144 4.03 5.30 7.58
N LEU A 145 4.01 6.11 8.63
CA LEU A 145 4.09 7.58 8.57
C LEU A 145 5.46 8.07 9.03
N ASN A 146 6.20 8.78 8.18
CA ASN A 146 7.57 9.20 8.49
C ASN A 146 7.61 10.56 9.20
N ASP A 147 7.84 10.53 10.51
CA ASP A 147 7.97 11.72 11.36
C ASP A 147 9.13 12.63 10.95
N TYR A 148 10.12 12.11 10.22
CA TYR A 148 11.22 12.91 9.69
C TYR A 148 10.74 13.98 8.70
N TRP A 149 9.70 13.69 7.93
CA TRP A 149 9.17 14.59 6.89
C TRP A 149 7.88 15.30 7.28
N LEU A 150 7.08 14.66 8.14
CA LEU A 150 5.70 15.08 8.41
C LEU A 150 5.63 16.05 9.59
N HIS A 151 5.99 17.31 9.34
CA HIS A 151 5.93 18.38 10.34
C HIS A 151 4.69 19.26 10.22
N GLU A 152 4.28 19.56 8.98
CA GLU A 152 3.14 20.43 8.69
C GLU A 152 1.81 19.67 8.83
N GLU A 153 0.81 20.33 9.41
CA GLU A 153 -0.50 19.74 9.70
C GLU A 153 -1.21 19.20 8.46
N ASP A 154 -1.16 19.93 7.34
CA ASP A 154 -1.80 19.51 6.10
C ASP A 154 -1.12 18.29 5.47
N GLN A 155 0.21 18.20 5.58
CA GLN A 155 0.98 17.02 5.15
C GLN A 155 0.63 15.79 5.98
N LYS A 156 0.48 15.93 7.31
CA LYS A 156 0.08 14.83 8.19
C LYS A 156 -1.30 14.29 7.83
N GLN A 157 -2.26 15.20 7.68
CA GLN A 157 -3.64 14.89 7.33
C GLN A 157 -3.75 14.23 5.95
N TYR A 158 -3.10 14.80 4.95
CA TYR A 158 -3.06 14.25 3.60
C TYR A 158 -2.45 12.85 3.59
N THR A 159 -1.29 12.67 4.22
CA THR A 159 -0.57 11.38 4.23
C THR A 159 -1.40 10.30 4.94
N MET A 160 -2.02 10.62 6.07
CA MET A 160 -2.93 9.68 6.75
C MET A 160 -4.08 9.24 5.83
N CYS A 161 -4.71 10.17 5.12
CA CYS A 161 -5.79 9.87 4.18
C CYS A 161 -5.32 8.94 3.05
N HIS A 162 -4.18 9.28 2.46
CA HIS A 162 -3.60 8.63 1.30
C HIS A 162 -3.23 7.18 1.60
N GLU A 163 -2.47 6.96 2.68
CA GLU A 163 -2.01 5.62 3.02
C GLU A 163 -3.15 4.71 3.52
N LEU A 164 -4.22 5.28 4.11
CA LEU A 164 -5.45 4.53 4.40
C LEU A 164 -6.16 4.11 3.12
N GLY A 165 -6.24 4.98 2.11
CA GLY A 165 -6.85 4.66 0.82
C GLY A 165 -6.17 3.47 0.14
N HIS A 166 -4.84 3.44 0.12
CA HIS A 166 -4.08 2.26 -0.31
C HIS A 166 -4.39 1.02 0.54
N GLY A 167 -4.56 1.18 1.85
CA GLY A 167 -4.96 0.09 2.74
C GLY A 167 -6.33 -0.50 2.40
N PHE A 168 -7.24 0.29 1.83
CA PHE A 168 -8.53 -0.20 1.32
C PHE A 168 -8.45 -0.80 -0.09
N GLY A 169 -7.27 -0.72 -0.71
CA GLY A 169 -6.98 -1.29 -2.02
C GLY A 169 -7.05 -0.29 -3.18
N LEU A 170 -7.20 1.01 -2.90
CA LEU A 170 -7.23 2.03 -3.95
C LEU A 170 -5.83 2.28 -4.53
N ALA A 171 -5.77 2.45 -5.85
CA ALA A 171 -4.62 3.03 -6.53
C ALA A 171 -4.66 4.57 -6.46
N HIS A 172 -3.64 5.24 -6.98
CA HIS A 172 -3.69 6.69 -7.16
C HIS A 172 -4.76 7.07 -8.19
N THR A 173 -5.45 8.19 -7.96
CA THR A 173 -6.39 8.77 -8.92
C THR A 173 -5.66 9.59 -9.98
N ASP A 174 -4.54 10.21 -9.59
CA ASP A 174 -3.63 10.93 -10.46
C ASP A 174 -2.22 10.86 -9.88
N GLU A 175 -1.22 10.69 -10.75
CA GLU A 175 0.18 10.49 -10.39
C GLU A 175 1.05 11.69 -10.81
N ILE A 176 0.45 12.79 -11.28
CA ILE A 176 1.16 13.97 -11.75
C ILE A 176 1.12 15.08 -10.68
N TYR A 177 2.13 15.12 -9.81
CA TYR A 177 2.27 16.07 -8.68
C TYR A 177 2.05 17.57 -8.98
N THR A 178 2.22 17.99 -10.23
CA THR A 178 2.23 19.40 -10.63
C THR A 178 0.98 19.86 -11.38
N ASN A 179 0.03 18.96 -11.65
CA ASN A 179 -1.17 19.31 -12.39
C ASN A 179 -2.25 19.88 -11.45
N ILE A 180 -3.47 20.06 -11.97
CA ILE A 180 -4.55 20.63 -11.17
C ILE A 180 -5.05 19.58 -10.18
N ASN A 181 -4.99 19.93 -8.89
CA ASN A 181 -5.53 19.09 -7.83
C ASN A 181 -6.98 18.66 -8.13
N THR A 182 -7.23 17.36 -8.02
CA THR A 182 -8.58 16.77 -8.15
C THR A 182 -9.44 17.05 -6.92
N GLY A 183 -8.82 17.45 -5.81
CA GLY A 183 -9.48 17.78 -4.54
C GLY A 183 -9.62 16.60 -3.60
N GLU A 184 -9.00 15.47 -3.90
CA GLU A 184 -9.07 14.25 -3.10
C GLU A 184 -7.68 13.69 -2.74
N CYS A 185 -7.63 12.88 -1.70
CA CYS A 185 -6.36 12.49 -1.09
C CYS A 185 -5.59 11.39 -1.81
N MET A 186 -6.20 10.68 -2.77
CA MET A 186 -5.51 9.70 -3.62
C MET A 186 -4.85 10.34 -4.86
N ASP A 187 -4.92 11.66 -5.00
CA ASP A 187 -4.20 12.44 -6.01
C ASP A 187 -2.84 12.90 -5.48
N TYR A 188 -1.79 12.66 -6.25
CA TYR A 188 -0.47 13.19 -6.01
C TYR A 188 -0.45 14.72 -6.12
N THR A 189 -0.13 15.39 -5.02
CA THR A 189 -0.10 16.86 -5.00
C THR A 189 1.11 17.43 -4.26
N ASN A 190 1.55 18.61 -4.69
CA ASN A 190 2.44 19.48 -3.94
C ASN A 190 1.70 20.51 -3.07
N ARG A 191 0.36 20.44 -2.99
CA ARG A 191 -0.52 21.32 -2.20
C ARG A 191 -1.49 20.49 -1.35
N PRO A 192 -1.00 19.81 -0.29
CA PRO A 192 -1.80 18.89 0.53
C PRO A 192 -3.08 19.51 1.07
N GLY A 193 -3.04 20.77 1.53
CA GLY A 193 -4.21 21.48 2.06
C GLY A 193 -5.42 21.61 1.12
N ARG A 194 -5.32 21.20 -0.15
CA ARG A 194 -6.43 21.16 -1.11
C ARG A 194 -6.95 19.74 -1.39
N ASN A 195 -6.31 18.70 -0.85
CA ASN A 195 -6.55 17.28 -1.15
C ASN A 195 -6.69 16.44 0.13
N LEU A 196 -7.28 17.02 1.19
CA LEU A 196 -7.32 16.36 2.50
C LEU A 196 -8.40 15.28 2.63
N ASP A 197 -9.35 15.26 1.70
CA ASP A 197 -10.57 14.48 1.77
C ASP A 197 -10.53 13.24 0.88
N PRO A 198 -11.19 12.12 1.26
CA PRO A 198 -11.31 10.94 0.41
C PRO A 198 -11.90 11.22 -0.97
N GLY A 199 -12.89 12.11 -1.08
CA GLY A 199 -13.49 12.47 -2.37
C GLY A 199 -14.49 11.44 -2.92
N ALA A 200 -15.45 11.93 -3.72
CA ALA A 200 -16.54 11.13 -4.25
C ALA A 200 -16.08 10.01 -5.18
N PHE A 201 -15.06 10.28 -6.01
CA PHE A 201 -14.53 9.32 -6.96
C PHE A 201 -13.99 8.06 -6.27
N ASN A 202 -13.20 8.24 -5.20
CA ASN A 202 -12.70 7.11 -4.41
C ASN A 202 -13.83 6.30 -3.74
N PHE A 203 -14.89 6.97 -3.26
CA PHE A 203 -16.05 6.26 -2.72
C PHE A 203 -16.81 5.46 -3.77
N ASP A 204 -16.97 6.00 -4.98
CA ASP A 204 -17.60 5.28 -6.10
C ASP A 204 -16.77 4.06 -6.51
N LEU A 205 -15.43 4.19 -6.53
CA LEU A 205 -14.53 3.07 -6.81
C LEU A 205 -14.62 1.99 -5.71
N LEU A 206 -14.57 2.38 -4.43
CA LEU A 206 -14.77 1.47 -3.31
C LEU A 206 -16.14 0.78 -3.34
N GLN A 207 -17.21 1.51 -3.71
CA GLN A 207 -18.54 0.93 -3.85
C GLN A 207 -18.63 -0.06 -5.00
N SER A 208 -17.90 0.18 -6.10
CA SER A 208 -17.80 -0.83 -7.15
C SER A 208 -17.24 -2.12 -6.56
N ILE A 209 -16.05 -2.09 -5.95
CA ILE A 209 -15.35 -3.30 -5.51
C ILE A 209 -15.97 -3.96 -4.27
N TYR A 210 -16.60 -3.21 -3.36
CA TYR A 210 -17.07 -3.74 -2.06
C TYR A 210 -18.59 -3.70 -1.86
N GLY A 211 -19.34 -2.95 -2.67
CA GLY A 211 -20.79 -2.83 -2.54
C GLY A 211 -21.25 -1.76 -1.53
N PHE A 212 -22.42 -1.99 -0.92
CA PHE A 212 -23.09 -1.09 0.03
C PHE A 212 -23.01 -1.60 1.48
N ALA A 213 -22.35 -0.88 2.37
CA ALA A 213 -22.47 -1.09 3.80
C ALA A 213 -23.88 -0.68 4.30
N GLY A 214 -24.56 -1.58 5.02
CA GLY A 214 -25.45 -1.21 6.12
C GLY A 214 -26.75 -0.43 5.83
N ARG A 215 -27.13 -0.14 4.58
CA ARG A 215 -28.43 0.49 4.26
C ARG A 215 -29.34 -0.44 3.44
N ASN A 216 -30.57 -0.63 3.91
CA ASN A 216 -31.65 -1.39 3.24
C ASN A 216 -32.14 -0.66 1.96
N GLY A 217 -31.27 -0.53 0.96
CA GLY A 217 -31.59 -0.04 -0.38
C GLY A 217 -31.35 -1.13 -1.41
N SER A 218 -32.37 -1.49 -2.17
CA SER A 218 -32.30 -2.48 -3.25
C SER A 218 -31.26 -2.09 -4.31
N VAL A 219 -30.29 -2.97 -4.53
CA VAL A 219 -29.14 -2.89 -5.46
C VAL A 219 -29.52 -2.61 -6.93
N GLU A 220 -30.80 -2.81 -7.29
CA GLU A 220 -31.26 -2.80 -8.69
C GLU A 220 -31.41 -1.42 -9.34
N ASN A 221 -31.42 -0.31 -8.57
CA ASN A 221 -31.73 1.02 -9.10
C ASN A 221 -30.52 1.95 -9.37
N VAL A 222 -29.31 1.62 -8.90
CA VAL A 222 -28.16 2.55 -8.95
C VAL A 222 -27.28 2.35 -10.20
N LEU A 223 -27.12 1.10 -10.66
CA LEU A 223 -26.20 0.76 -11.75
C LEU A 223 -26.62 1.33 -13.12
N ASN A 224 -27.91 1.57 -13.36
CA ASN A 224 -28.39 2.02 -14.67
C ASN A 224 -28.33 3.54 -14.91
N ASN A 225 -28.20 4.37 -13.86
CA ASN A 225 -28.34 5.82 -14.01
C ASN A 225 -27.03 6.61 -13.90
N ASN A 226 -25.98 6.09 -13.24
CA ASN A 226 -24.82 6.92 -12.87
C ASN A 226 -23.56 6.71 -13.72
N LEU A 227 -23.41 5.61 -14.48
CA LEU A 227 -22.23 5.40 -15.33
C LEU A 227 -22.08 6.42 -16.46
N ARG A 228 -23.13 7.18 -16.80
CA ARG A 228 -23.08 8.25 -17.82
C ARG A 228 -22.66 9.63 -17.29
N THR A 229 -22.57 9.81 -15.98
CA THR A 229 -22.29 11.12 -15.34
C THR A 229 -20.94 11.18 -14.60
N ILE A 230 -20.17 10.09 -14.57
CA ILE A 230 -18.93 9.96 -13.77
C ILE A 230 -17.64 10.05 -14.64
N ALA A 231 -17.71 10.59 -15.86
CA ALA A 231 -16.49 10.88 -16.61
C ALA A 231 -15.86 12.19 -16.10
N PRO A 232 -14.57 12.21 -15.68
CA PRO A 232 -13.86 13.45 -15.40
C PRO A 232 -13.92 14.33 -16.66
N THR A 233 -14.27 15.61 -16.52
CA THR A 233 -14.34 16.55 -17.64
C THR A 233 -13.00 16.81 -18.34
N ASN A 234 -11.92 16.10 -17.96
CA ASN A 234 -10.59 16.27 -18.53
C ASN A 234 -9.83 15.00 -18.95
N THR A 235 -10.44 13.82 -18.90
CA THR A 235 -9.90 12.63 -19.59
C THR A 235 -11.02 12.00 -20.38
N GLN A 236 -10.99 12.16 -21.71
CA GLN A 236 -11.89 11.49 -22.62
C GLN A 236 -11.62 9.97 -22.62
N TRP A 237 -12.26 9.25 -21.70
CA TRP A 237 -12.43 7.81 -21.81
C TRP A 237 -13.43 7.53 -22.95
N THR A 238 -13.07 6.69 -23.91
CA THR A 238 -13.98 6.32 -24.99
C THR A 238 -15.00 5.29 -24.49
N THR A 239 -16.21 5.30 -25.06
CA THR A 239 -17.33 4.37 -24.74
C THR A 239 -16.95 2.88 -24.85
N GLU A 240 -15.84 2.57 -25.51
CA GLU A 240 -15.32 1.21 -25.71
C GLU A 240 -14.51 0.73 -24.49
N GLN A 241 -13.82 1.63 -23.79
CA GLN A 241 -13.05 1.32 -22.58
C GLN A 241 -13.96 1.03 -21.38
N SER A 242 -15.12 1.69 -21.28
CA SER A 242 -16.10 1.43 -20.22
C SER A 242 -16.76 0.05 -20.33
N PHE A 243 -16.97 -0.45 -21.56
CA PHE A 243 -17.65 -1.72 -21.82
C PHE A 243 -16.73 -2.94 -21.66
N GLN A 244 -15.44 -2.80 -21.98
CA GLN A 244 -14.44 -3.84 -21.70
C GLN A 244 -14.17 -3.98 -20.19
N GLY A 245 -14.20 -2.86 -19.45
CA GLY A 245 -14.12 -2.85 -18.00
C GLY A 245 -15.23 -3.69 -17.35
N GLU A 246 -16.48 -3.56 -17.80
CA GLU A 246 -17.63 -4.32 -17.25
C GLU A 246 -17.51 -5.85 -17.40
N THR A 247 -16.98 -6.34 -18.53
CA THR A 247 -16.92 -7.79 -18.81
C THR A 247 -15.76 -8.48 -18.09
N GLU A 248 -14.60 -7.83 -17.99
CA GLU A 248 -13.47 -8.32 -17.20
C GLU A 248 -13.76 -8.26 -15.69
N TYR A 249 -14.54 -7.25 -15.28
CA TYR A 249 -14.98 -7.04 -13.89
C TYR A 249 -15.96 -8.10 -13.39
N GLN A 250 -16.94 -8.51 -14.20
CA GLN A 250 -17.89 -9.57 -13.83
C GLN A 250 -17.21 -10.95 -13.68
N ASP A 251 -16.20 -11.25 -14.50
CA ASP A 251 -15.49 -12.54 -14.45
C ASP A 251 -14.54 -12.64 -13.24
N ARG A 252 -13.98 -11.51 -12.77
CA ARG A 252 -13.14 -11.44 -11.55
C ARG A 252 -13.92 -11.65 -10.25
N PHE A 253 -15.20 -11.28 -10.21
CA PHE A 253 -16.00 -11.23 -8.97
C PHE A 253 -16.61 -12.57 -8.55
N LEU A 254 -16.79 -13.51 -9.49
CA LEU A 254 -17.61 -14.71 -9.25
C LEU A 254 -16.85 -15.98 -8.81
N ARG A 255 -15.51 -16.00 -8.76
CA ARG A 255 -14.78 -17.24 -8.44
C ARG A 255 -13.46 -17.07 -7.68
N ARG A 256 -13.54 -16.81 -6.37
CA ARG A 256 -12.82 -17.61 -5.36
C ARG A 256 -13.22 -17.16 -3.95
N ARG A 257 -13.83 -18.07 -3.19
CA ARG A 257 -13.71 -18.01 -1.73
C ARG A 257 -12.22 -18.20 -1.43
N VAL A 258 -11.54 -17.17 -0.95
CA VAL A 258 -10.34 -17.39 -0.13
C VAL A 258 -10.86 -18.18 1.06
N SER A 259 -10.36 -19.40 1.20
CA SER A 259 -10.73 -20.25 2.32
C SER A 259 -10.34 -19.53 3.61
N ASP A 260 -11.33 -19.07 4.37
CA ASP A 260 -11.18 -18.71 5.77
C ASP A 260 -10.36 -19.81 6.45
N GLY A 261 -9.11 -19.50 6.83
CA GLY A 261 -8.26 -20.40 7.61
C GLY A 261 -6.95 -20.87 6.97
N ALA A 262 -6.55 -20.43 5.78
CA ALA A 262 -5.18 -20.67 5.31
C ALA A 262 -4.22 -19.63 5.93
N THR A 263 -3.57 -19.99 7.05
CA THR A 263 -2.52 -19.18 7.67
C THR A 263 -1.37 -18.94 6.68
N ILE A 264 -0.80 -17.73 6.63
CA ILE A 264 0.34 -17.43 5.75
C ILE A 264 1.47 -18.44 6.07
N PRO A 265 2.01 -19.17 5.06
CA PRO A 265 3.13 -20.08 5.27
C PRO A 265 4.33 -19.37 5.91
N ALA A 266 5.02 -20.05 6.84
CA ALA A 266 6.15 -19.45 7.56
C ALA A 266 7.25 -18.92 6.62
N SER A 267 7.51 -19.62 5.52
CA SER A 267 8.47 -19.20 4.48
C SER A 267 8.05 -17.89 3.80
N ILE A 268 6.76 -17.72 3.51
CA ILE A 268 6.23 -16.48 2.93
C ILE A 268 6.32 -15.34 3.95
N ARG A 269 5.98 -15.61 5.21
CA ARG A 269 6.09 -14.62 6.31
C ARG A 269 7.52 -14.14 6.51
N GLU A 270 8.49 -15.04 6.46
CA GLU A 270 9.90 -14.69 6.57
C GLU A 270 10.35 -13.81 5.40
N LYS A 271 10.04 -14.21 4.15
CA LYS A 271 10.35 -13.39 2.96
C LYS A 271 9.68 -12.02 3.01
N TYR A 272 8.42 -11.96 3.43
CA TYR A 272 7.67 -10.71 3.56
C TYR A 272 8.33 -9.77 4.57
N ASN A 273 8.66 -10.27 5.77
CA ASN A 273 9.34 -9.48 6.80
C ASN A 273 10.73 -9.01 6.32
N GLN A 274 11.50 -9.88 5.64
CA GLN A 274 12.78 -9.49 5.05
C GLN A 274 12.62 -8.38 4.00
N ALA A 275 11.59 -8.47 3.16
CA ALA A 275 11.32 -7.49 2.12
C ALA A 275 10.88 -6.14 2.72
N ILE A 276 10.06 -6.14 3.78
CA ILE A 276 9.68 -4.92 4.51
C ILE A 276 10.90 -4.19 5.05
N HIS A 277 11.83 -4.91 5.69
CA HIS A 277 13.05 -4.30 6.21
C HIS A 277 13.96 -3.69 5.12
N GLN A 278 13.78 -4.09 3.87
CA GLN A 278 14.54 -3.58 2.73
C GLN A 278 13.84 -2.45 1.97
N ILE A 279 12.63 -2.03 2.39
CA ILE A 279 11.84 -1.00 1.70
C ILE A 279 12.61 0.30 1.47
N ASN A 280 13.38 0.75 2.46
CA ASN A 280 14.16 1.98 2.35
C ASN A 280 15.29 1.90 1.32
N SER A 281 15.64 0.70 0.84
CA SER A 281 16.60 0.50 -0.25
C SER A 281 15.94 0.44 -1.63
N MET A 282 14.62 0.44 -1.71
CA MET A 282 13.87 0.40 -2.96
C MET A 282 13.77 1.80 -3.57
N THR A 283 13.70 1.88 -4.89
CA THR A 283 13.66 3.17 -5.64
C THR A 283 12.41 3.34 -6.49
N CYS A 284 11.48 2.39 -6.46
CA CYS A 284 10.19 2.48 -7.17
C CYS A 284 9.15 3.20 -6.31
N THR A 285 8.26 3.97 -6.94
CA THR A 285 7.06 4.59 -6.35
C THR A 285 5.99 3.55 -6.06
N HIS A 286 5.78 2.65 -7.02
CA HIS A 286 4.96 1.45 -6.89
C HIS A 286 5.84 0.23 -7.16
N CYS A 287 5.95 -0.69 -6.21
CA CYS A 287 6.75 -1.91 -6.33
C CYS A 287 5.90 -3.16 -6.15
N LEU A 288 6.10 -4.16 -7.02
CA LEU A 288 5.55 -5.50 -6.86
C LEU A 288 6.69 -6.50 -6.66
N ILE A 289 6.65 -7.21 -5.54
CA ILE A 289 7.65 -8.20 -5.12
C ILE A 289 6.93 -9.54 -4.96
N ASP A 290 7.10 -10.44 -5.94
CA ASP A 290 6.69 -11.84 -5.83
C ASP A 290 7.26 -12.54 -4.57
N LEU A 291 6.47 -13.25 -3.78
CA LEU A 291 6.99 -14.00 -2.62
C LEU A 291 6.99 -15.51 -2.87
N THR A 292 6.61 -15.92 -4.09
CA THR A 292 6.25 -17.27 -4.56
C THR A 292 4.86 -17.72 -4.11
N ASP A 293 4.37 -18.81 -4.72
CA ASP A 293 3.10 -19.46 -4.37
C ASP A 293 1.86 -18.55 -4.46
N GLY A 294 1.90 -17.57 -5.37
CA GLY A 294 0.83 -16.60 -5.59
C GLY A 294 0.84 -15.43 -4.62
N TYR A 295 1.73 -15.42 -3.63
CA TYR A 295 1.90 -14.31 -2.71
C TYR A 295 2.74 -13.19 -3.33
N ARG A 296 2.38 -11.93 -3.07
CA ARG A 296 3.17 -10.77 -3.49
C ARG A 296 3.15 -9.71 -2.40
N MET A 297 4.22 -8.94 -2.31
CA MET A 297 4.26 -7.69 -1.57
C MET A 297 4.09 -6.53 -2.55
N GLU A 298 3.11 -5.68 -2.26
CA GLU A 298 2.82 -4.47 -3.03
C GLU A 298 3.18 -3.26 -2.17
N VAL A 299 3.88 -2.30 -2.76
CA VAL A 299 4.45 -1.16 -2.06
C VAL A 299 4.00 0.11 -2.77
N HIS A 300 3.34 1.01 -2.07
CA HIS A 300 2.92 2.33 -2.56
C HIS A 300 3.60 3.41 -1.73
N ARG A 301 4.38 4.27 -2.38
CA ARG A 301 5.17 5.32 -1.69
C ARG A 301 4.72 6.69 -2.10
N LEU A 302 4.38 7.47 -1.09
CA LEU A 302 4.17 8.89 -1.26
C LEU A 302 5.50 9.64 -1.12
N LEU A 303 6.02 10.16 -2.23
CA LEU A 303 7.38 10.69 -2.32
C LEU A 303 7.62 11.92 -1.42
N ALA A 304 8.83 12.07 -0.89
CA ALA A 304 9.30 13.28 -0.20
C ALA A 304 10.20 14.09 -1.15
N PHE A 305 9.79 15.32 -1.49
CA PHE A 305 10.52 16.23 -2.37
C PHE A 305 10.48 17.68 -1.86
#